data_AF-A0A031LY84-F1
#
_entry.id   AF-A0A031LY84-F1
#
_cell.length_a   1.000
_cell.length_b   1.000
_cell.length_c   1.000
_cell.angle_alpha   90.00
_cell.angle_beta   90.00
_cell.angle_gamma   90.00
#
_symmetry.space_group_name_H-M   'P 1'
#
loop_
_entity.id
_entity.type
_entity.pdbx_description
1 polymer ?
#
loop_
_entity_poly.entity_id
_entity_poly.type
_entity_poly.pdbx_seq_one_letter_code
_entity_poly.pdbx_strand_id
1 'polypeptide(L)'
;MIGFFIAILTVMLLVKGVIIRQLIQENRLNKRNAEYYKAKLDEHSKPFQQLLNEEEAKDERGYHFKWRQVKKPTSMTYRLHFDMSGDGQRILEELTSRFKRNVFTDDERETCRRIGRAEVVDFIINRINTANDPRYSEQLEIAHMEQNNE
;
A
#
# COMPACT_ATOMS: atom_id res chain seq x y z
N MET A 1 -66.72 25.28 7.79
CA MET A 1 -65.92 24.75 6.67
C MET A 1 -64.68 25.59 6.37
N ILE A 2 -64.79 26.90 6.11
CA ILE A 2 -63.65 27.77 5.72
C ILE A 2 -62.50 27.81 6.76
N GLY A 3 -62.80 27.94 8.06
CA GLY A 3 -61.77 28.02 9.11
C GLY A 3 -60.90 26.75 9.25
N PHE A 4 -61.45 25.58 8.90
CA PHE A 4 -60.71 24.31 8.92
C PHE A 4 -59.66 24.24 7.81
N PHE A 5 -59.99 24.76 6.61
CA PHE A 5 -59.04 24.84 5.50
C PHE A 5 -57.89 25.82 5.79
N ILE A 6 -58.17 26.94 6.45
CA ILE A 6 -57.13 27.91 6.86
C ILE A 6 -56.17 27.28 7.88
N ALA A 7 -56.71 26.55 8.87
CA ALA A 7 -55.87 25.84 9.86
C ALA A 7 -54.94 24.81 9.19
N ILE A 8 -55.45 23.98 8.26
CA ILE A 8 -54.62 23.01 7.52
C ILE A 8 -53.53 23.71 6.69
N LEU A 9 -53.85 24.81 6.03
CA LEU A 9 -52.90 25.56 5.22
C LEU A 9 -51.76 26.13 6.10
N THR A 10 -52.08 26.67 7.27
CA THR A 10 -51.06 27.20 8.19
C THR A 10 -50.11 26.12 8.69
N VAL A 11 -50.64 24.93 9.02
CA VAL A 11 -49.83 23.77 9.44
C VAL A 11 -48.93 23.30 8.29
N MET A 12 -49.45 23.21 7.05
CA MET A 12 -48.62 22.84 5.89
C MET A 12 -47.49 23.84 5.62
N LEU A 13 -47.72 25.14 5.79
CA LEU A 13 -46.69 26.16 5.62
C LEU A 13 -45.59 26.05 6.70
N LEU A 14 -45.95 25.74 7.94
CA LEU A 14 -44.99 25.50 9.01
C LEU A 14 -44.13 24.26 8.74
N VAL A 15 -44.74 23.15 8.31
CA VAL A 15 -44.02 21.92 7.95
C VAL A 15 -43.04 22.16 6.80
N LYS A 16 -43.47 22.86 5.74
CA LYS A 16 -42.58 23.25 4.63
C LYS A 16 -41.43 24.14 5.10
N GLY A 17 -41.69 25.09 6.01
CA GLY A 17 -40.67 25.96 6.58
C GLY A 17 -39.58 25.19 7.34
N VAL A 18 -39.96 24.15 8.10
CA VAL A 18 -39.02 23.28 8.82
C VAL A 18 -38.17 22.46 7.83
N ILE A 19 -38.80 21.86 6.81
CA ILE A 19 -38.08 21.09 5.77
C ILE A 19 -37.07 21.97 5.02
N ILE A 20 -37.46 23.19 4.65
CA ILE A 20 -36.56 24.14 3.98
C ILE A 20 -35.36 24.48 4.86
N ARG A 21 -35.57 24.72 6.17
CA ARG A 21 -34.46 25.00 7.10
C ARG A 21 -33.52 23.81 7.24
N GLN A 22 -34.05 22.59 7.31
CA GLN A 22 -33.25 21.37 7.39
C GLN A 22 -32.40 21.20 6.11
N LEU A 23 -33.00 21.37 4.94
CA LEU A 23 -32.30 21.30 3.65
C LEU A 23 -31.20 22.36 3.53
N ILE A 24 -31.44 23.58 4.02
CA ILE A 24 -30.42 24.64 4.04
C ILE A 24 -29.26 24.27 4.97
N GLN A 25 -29.53 23.66 6.13
CA GLN A 25 -28.48 23.21 7.04
C GLN A 25 -27.64 22.08 6.43
N GLU A 26 -28.29 21.09 5.79
CA GLU A 26 -27.61 19.99 5.11
C GLU A 26 -26.74 20.49 3.97
N ASN A 27 -27.24 21.41 3.14
CA ASN A 27 -26.45 22.02 2.06
C ASN A 27 -25.23 22.80 2.58
N ARG A 28 -25.39 23.54 3.70
CA ARG A 28 -24.27 24.24 4.34
C ARG A 28 -23.24 23.26 4.91
N LEU A 29 -23.68 22.14 5.48
CA LEU A 29 -22.79 21.10 5.97
C LEU A 29 -22.04 20.42 4.82
N ASN A 30 -22.74 20.06 3.75
CA ASN A 30 -22.15 19.45 2.56
C ASN A 30 -21.11 20.37 1.90
N LYS A 31 -21.37 21.68 1.84
CA LYS A 31 -20.40 22.65 1.32
C LYS A 31 -19.14 22.70 2.19
N ARG A 32 -19.28 22.76 3.52
CA ARG A 32 -18.13 22.72 4.44
C ARG A 32 -17.34 21.42 4.34
N ASN A 33 -18.03 20.28 4.19
CA ASN A 33 -17.37 18.99 4.02
C ASN A 33 -16.60 18.95 2.69
N ALA A 34 -17.18 19.45 1.60
CA ALA A 34 -16.49 19.53 0.30
C ALA A 34 -15.24 20.43 0.38
N GLU A 35 -15.34 21.58 1.05
CA GLU A 35 -14.20 22.47 1.30
C GLU A 35 -13.13 21.79 2.17
N TYR A 36 -13.52 21.05 3.20
CA TYR A 36 -12.62 20.26 4.05
C TYR A 36 -11.87 19.18 3.26
N TYR A 37 -12.58 18.37 2.46
CA TYR A 37 -11.95 17.35 1.62
C TYR A 37 -11.04 17.96 0.56
N LYS A 38 -11.44 19.09 -0.04
CA LYS A 38 -10.61 19.83 -0.99
C LYS A 38 -9.33 20.37 -0.34
N ALA A 39 -9.43 20.98 0.84
CA ALA A 39 -8.27 21.47 1.58
C ALA A 39 -7.31 20.33 1.98
N LYS A 40 -7.85 19.18 2.41
CA LYS A 40 -7.06 17.99 2.73
C LYS A 40 -6.37 17.38 1.50
N LEU A 41 -7.04 17.39 0.35
CA LEU A 41 -6.45 17.02 -0.94
C LEU A 41 -5.33 17.99 -1.34
N ASP A 42 -5.54 19.30 -1.20
CA ASP A 42 -4.55 20.32 -1.53
C ASP A 42 -3.33 20.27 -0.58
N GLU A 43 -3.54 19.96 0.71
CA GLU A 43 -2.47 19.73 1.70
C GLU A 43 -1.59 18.54 1.34
N HIS A 44 -2.18 17.44 0.85
CA HIS A 44 -1.45 16.27 0.35
C HIS A 44 -0.91 16.44 -1.08
N SER A 45 -1.45 17.35 -1.88
CA SER A 45 -1.00 17.65 -3.25
C SER A 45 0.26 18.53 -3.26
N LYS A 46 0.38 19.48 -2.32
CA LYS A 46 1.55 20.35 -2.17
C LYS A 46 2.89 19.62 -2.03
N PRO A 47 3.05 18.56 -1.20
CA PRO A 47 4.30 17.80 -1.14
C PRO A 47 4.58 17.05 -2.44
N PHE A 48 3.55 16.56 -3.16
CA PHE A 48 3.74 15.89 -4.44
C PHE A 48 4.15 16.86 -5.57
N GLN A 49 3.53 18.04 -5.66
CA GLN A 49 3.94 19.05 -6.65
C GLN A 49 5.30 19.68 -6.33
N GLN A 50 5.67 19.79 -5.06
CA GLN A 50 7.03 20.20 -4.69
C GLN A 50 8.07 19.14 -5.10
N LEU A 51 7.74 17.84 -4.98
CA LEU A 51 8.59 16.77 -5.51
C LEU A 51 8.73 16.85 -7.04
N LEU A 52 7.64 17.10 -7.77
CA LEU A 52 7.67 17.26 -9.24
C LEU A 52 8.50 18.47 -9.69
N ASN A 53 8.36 19.62 -9.01
CA ASN A 53 9.11 20.84 -9.35
C ASN A 53 10.59 20.75 -8.94
N GLU A 54 10.93 19.99 -7.90
CA GLU A 54 12.32 19.68 -7.56
C GLU A 54 12.95 18.64 -8.52
N GLU A 55 12.15 17.76 -9.11
CA GLU A 55 12.56 16.77 -10.11
C GLU A 55 12.85 17.41 -11.48
N GLU A 56 12.08 18.41 -11.93
CA GLU A 56 12.37 19.16 -13.16
C GLU A 56 13.70 19.93 -13.08
N ALA A 57 14.17 20.29 -11.88
CA ALA A 57 15.41 21.03 -11.66
C ALA A 57 16.65 20.13 -11.40
N LYS A 58 16.45 18.83 -11.13
CA LYS A 58 17.53 17.86 -10.87
C LYS A 58 17.62 16.91 -12.07
N ASP A 59 18.50 17.23 -13.03
CA ASP A 59 19.06 16.35 -14.07
C ASP A 59 18.10 15.28 -14.66
N GLU A 60 17.93 15.27 -15.98
CA GLU A 60 17.24 14.24 -16.79
C GLU A 60 17.75 12.78 -16.62
N ARG A 61 18.62 12.52 -15.64
CA ARG A 61 19.06 11.21 -15.19
C ARG A 61 18.23 10.84 -13.96
N GLY A 62 17.18 10.03 -14.17
CA GLY A 62 16.33 9.52 -13.08
C GLY A 62 17.16 8.97 -11.91
N TYR A 63 16.57 8.91 -10.69
CA TYR A 63 17.23 8.48 -9.46
C TYR A 63 18.13 7.25 -9.66
N HIS A 64 19.42 7.50 -9.91
CA HIS A 64 20.41 6.45 -9.98
C HIS A 64 20.75 6.07 -8.55
N PHE A 65 20.09 5.02 -8.06
CA PHE A 65 20.45 4.42 -6.80
C PHE A 65 21.90 3.95 -6.89
N LYS A 66 22.81 4.65 -6.20
CA LYS A 66 24.19 4.20 -6.07
C LYS A 66 24.16 2.95 -5.21
N TRP A 67 24.27 1.79 -5.83
CA TRP A 67 24.50 0.53 -5.14
C TRP A 67 25.76 0.68 -4.30
N ARG A 68 25.60 0.89 -2.99
CA ARG A 68 26.70 0.70 -2.05
C ARG A 68 27.06 -0.78 -2.12
N GLN A 69 28.35 -1.12 -2.05
CA GLN A 69 28.77 -2.51 -1.86
C GLN A 69 28.26 -2.96 -0.49
N VAL A 70 27.02 -3.43 -0.43
CA VAL A 70 26.39 -3.96 0.77
C VAL A 70 26.84 -5.41 0.88
N LYS A 71 27.25 -5.83 2.08
CA LYS A 71 27.47 -7.25 2.37
C LYS A 71 26.26 -8.06 1.88
N LYS A 72 26.50 -9.30 1.42
CA LYS A 72 25.41 -10.19 1.00
C LYS A 72 24.38 -10.30 2.15
N PRO A 73 23.08 -10.23 1.87
CA PRO A 73 22.05 -10.29 2.91
C PRO A 73 22.07 -11.66 3.59
N THR A 74 22.03 -11.65 4.92
CA THR A 74 21.93 -12.85 5.77
C THR A 74 20.48 -13.32 5.85
N SER A 75 20.27 -14.55 6.31
CA SER A 75 18.93 -15.07 6.57
C SER A 75 18.16 -14.19 7.59
N MET A 76 18.86 -13.66 8.60
CA MET A 76 18.32 -12.67 9.54
C MET A 76 17.82 -11.39 8.85
N THR A 77 18.55 -10.91 7.83
CA THR A 77 18.13 -9.74 7.04
C THR A 77 16.79 -9.98 6.35
N TYR A 78 16.59 -11.16 5.75
CA TYR A 78 15.31 -11.51 5.14
C TYR A 78 14.17 -11.56 6.15
N ARG A 79 14.40 -12.18 7.32
CA ARG A 79 13.40 -12.23 8.41
C ARG A 79 13.03 -10.83 8.89
N LEU A 80 14.00 -9.94 9.09
CA LEU A 80 13.73 -8.56 9.51
C LEU A 80 12.84 -7.81 8.51
N HIS A 81 13.11 -7.97 7.21
CA HIS A 81 12.40 -7.21 6.17
C HIS A 81 11.09 -7.84 5.70
N PHE A 82 10.94 -9.16 5.72
CA PHE A 82 9.77 -9.85 5.18
C PHE A 82 8.87 -10.50 6.24
N ASP A 83 9.40 -10.87 7.41
CA ASP A 83 8.64 -11.53 8.47
C ASP A 83 8.26 -10.56 9.59
N MET A 84 9.18 -9.68 10.01
CA MET A 84 8.92 -8.71 11.09
C MET A 84 8.21 -7.42 10.63
N SER A 85 8.33 -7.07 9.35
CA SER A 85 7.72 -5.86 8.78
C SER A 85 6.36 -6.17 8.14
N GLY A 86 5.33 -5.39 8.50
CA GLY A 86 3.98 -5.55 7.93
C GLY A 86 3.94 -5.32 6.42
N ASP A 87 4.70 -4.35 5.90
CA ASP A 87 4.81 -4.14 4.44
C ASP A 87 5.55 -5.29 3.76
N GLY A 88 6.55 -5.87 4.44
CA GLY A 88 7.27 -7.05 4.00
C GLY A 88 6.37 -8.27 3.82
N GLN A 89 5.51 -8.53 4.80
CA GLN A 89 4.53 -9.61 4.74
C GLN A 89 3.55 -9.42 3.57
N ARG A 90 3.04 -8.19 3.37
CA ARG A 90 2.14 -7.86 2.25
C ARG A 90 2.80 -8.09 0.89
N ILE A 91 4.07 -7.68 0.75
CA ILE A 91 4.85 -7.94 -0.48
C ILE A 91 5.02 -9.44 -0.68
N LEU A 92 5.39 -10.19 0.37
CA LEU A 92 5.60 -11.64 0.28
C LEU A 92 4.31 -12.37 -0.12
N GLU A 93 3.17 -11.95 0.41
CA GLU A 93 1.85 -12.48 0.04
C GLU A 93 1.51 -12.19 -1.43
N GLU A 94 1.75 -10.96 -1.92
CA GLU A 94 1.56 -10.61 -3.33
C GLU A 94 2.45 -11.47 -4.23
N LEU A 95 3.74 -11.60 -3.90
CA LEU A 95 4.71 -12.42 -4.65
C LEU A 95 4.27 -13.88 -4.71
N THR A 96 3.80 -14.41 -3.57
CA THR A 96 3.30 -15.78 -3.47
C THR A 96 2.09 -15.99 -4.36
N SER A 97 1.10 -15.10 -4.27
CA SER A 97 -0.11 -15.13 -5.10
C SER A 97 0.19 -15.03 -6.59
N ARG A 98 1.15 -14.17 -6.97
CA ARG A 98 1.49 -13.91 -8.37
C ARG A 98 2.32 -15.02 -9.01
N PHE A 99 3.27 -15.61 -8.28
CA PHE A 99 4.28 -16.50 -8.87
C PHE A 99 4.12 -17.97 -8.49
N LYS A 100 3.46 -18.29 -7.38
CA LYS A 100 3.24 -19.69 -6.98
C LYS A 100 1.88 -20.24 -7.42
N ARG A 101 0.98 -19.40 -7.93
CA ARG A 101 -0.32 -19.83 -8.43
C ARG A 101 -0.20 -20.42 -9.84
N ASN A 102 -0.83 -21.58 -10.07
CA ASN A 102 -0.94 -22.23 -11.39
C ASN A 102 0.40 -22.40 -12.12
N VAL A 103 1.35 -23.02 -11.43
CA VAL A 103 2.70 -23.26 -11.95
C VAL A 103 2.68 -24.21 -13.15
N PHE A 104 1.78 -25.20 -13.14
CA PHE A 104 1.66 -26.19 -14.19
C PHE A 104 0.72 -25.74 -15.30
N THR A 105 1.17 -25.87 -16.54
CA THR A 105 0.42 -25.60 -17.76
C THR A 105 0.62 -26.71 -18.78
N ASP A 106 -0.21 -26.72 -19.83
CA ASP A 106 -0.11 -27.71 -20.92
C ASP A 106 1.19 -27.57 -21.74
N ASP A 107 1.86 -26.42 -21.69
CA ASP A 107 3.21 -26.23 -22.24
C ASP A 107 4.28 -26.44 -21.16
N GLU A 108 5.19 -27.39 -21.41
CA GLU A 108 6.31 -27.71 -20.54
C GLU A 108 7.31 -26.56 -20.40
N ARG A 109 7.54 -25.79 -21.47
CA ARG A 109 8.47 -24.65 -21.43
C ARG A 109 7.93 -23.54 -20.54
N GLU A 110 6.66 -23.22 -20.69
CA GLU A 110 5.98 -22.27 -19.82
C GLU A 110 5.94 -22.75 -18.37
N THR A 111 5.73 -24.05 -18.12
CA THR A 111 5.81 -24.65 -16.79
C THR A 111 7.19 -24.45 -16.17
N CYS A 112 8.27 -24.78 -16.89
CA CYS A 112 9.64 -24.58 -16.40
C CYS A 112 9.92 -23.10 -16.07
N ARG A 113 9.45 -22.18 -16.92
CA ARG A 113 9.58 -20.73 -16.68
C ARG A 113 8.82 -20.32 -15.42
N ARG A 114 7.62 -20.85 -15.17
CA ARG A 114 6.82 -20.55 -13.98
C ARG A 114 7.45 -21.12 -12.71
N ILE A 115 7.99 -22.34 -12.77
CA ILE A 115 8.73 -22.95 -11.66
C ILE A 115 9.91 -22.07 -11.27
N GLY A 116 10.74 -21.64 -12.23
CA GLY A 116 11.90 -20.78 -11.93
C GLY A 116 11.51 -19.43 -11.30
N ARG A 117 10.34 -18.87 -11.65
CA ARG A 117 9.83 -17.65 -10.98
C ARG A 117 9.34 -17.93 -9.56
N ALA A 118 8.71 -19.09 -9.33
CA ALA A 118 8.24 -19.51 -8.03
C ALA A 118 9.41 -19.79 -7.06
N GLU A 119 10.53 -20.30 -7.58
CA GLU A 119 11.74 -20.60 -6.82
C GLU A 119 12.31 -19.39 -6.08
N VAL A 120 12.19 -18.18 -6.65
CA VAL A 120 12.62 -16.94 -5.99
C VAL A 120 11.82 -16.68 -4.71
N VAL A 121 10.51 -16.97 -4.74
CA VAL A 121 9.65 -16.84 -3.55
C VAL A 121 10.04 -17.89 -2.52
N ASP A 122 10.30 -19.12 -2.96
CA ASP A 122 10.76 -20.21 -2.08
C ASP A 122 12.10 -19.92 -1.43
N PHE A 123 13.02 -19.29 -2.16
CA PHE A 123 14.29 -18.84 -1.61
C PHE A 123 14.09 -17.86 -0.45
N ILE A 124 13.22 -16.86 -0.61
CA ILE A 124 12.94 -15.88 0.45
C ILE A 124 12.34 -16.57 1.67
N ILE A 125 11.33 -17.43 1.47
CA ILE A 125 10.67 -18.17 2.54
C ILE A 125 11.69 -19.06 3.27
N ASN A 126 12.57 -19.75 2.54
CA ASN A 126 13.58 -20.60 3.14
C ASN A 126 14.59 -19.80 3.99
N ARG A 127 14.98 -18.60 3.55
CA ARG A 127 15.83 -17.70 4.36
C ARG A 127 15.14 -17.27 5.64
N ILE A 128 13.86 -16.92 5.59
CA ILE A 128 13.07 -16.59 6.77
C ILE A 128 13.00 -17.79 7.73
N ASN A 129 12.68 -18.97 7.21
CA ASN A 129 12.61 -20.21 8.01
C ASN A 129 13.94 -20.56 8.64
N THR A 130 15.05 -20.40 7.91
CA THR A 130 16.40 -20.60 8.43
C THR A 130 16.67 -19.67 9.61
N ALA A 131 16.32 -18.39 9.49
CA ALA A 131 16.49 -17.43 10.57
C ALA A 131 15.55 -17.63 11.76
N ASN A 132 14.48 -18.41 11.59
CA ASN A 132 13.53 -18.78 12.63
C ASN A 132 13.91 -20.10 13.35
N ASP A 133 14.87 -20.88 12.83
CA ASP A 133 15.39 -22.07 13.52
C ASP A 133 16.14 -21.67 14.80
N PRO A 134 15.84 -22.26 15.98
CA PRO A 134 16.54 -21.95 17.22
C PRO A 134 18.06 -22.18 17.18
N ARG A 135 18.54 -23.01 16.25
CA ARG A 135 19.97 -23.34 16.08
C ARG A 135 20.69 -22.34 15.16
N TYR A 136 19.96 -21.41 14.56
CA TYR A 136 20.54 -20.43 13.65
C TYR A 136 21.44 -19.43 14.39
N SER A 137 22.63 -19.21 13.82
CA SER A 137 23.55 -18.13 14.22
C SER A 137 23.96 -17.34 13.00
N GLU A 138 23.67 -16.04 13.01
CA GLU A 138 24.05 -15.13 11.93
C GLU A 138 25.57 -15.03 11.76
N GLN A 139 26.34 -15.10 12.86
CA GLN A 139 27.80 -15.05 12.80
C GLN A 139 28.38 -16.25 12.06
N LEU A 140 27.81 -17.44 12.28
CA LEU A 140 28.21 -18.66 11.58
C LEU A 140 27.89 -18.56 10.08
N GLU A 141 26.69 -18.04 9.73
CA GLU A 141 26.32 -17.82 8.32
C GLU A 141 27.27 -16.84 7.63
N ILE A 142 27.61 -15.72 8.28
CA ILE A 142 28.56 -14.74 7.74
C ILE A 142 29.93 -15.39 7.51
N ALA A 143 30.44 -16.15 8.48
CA ALA A 143 31.72 -16.85 8.34
C ALA A 143 31.72 -17.82 7.15
N HIS A 144 30.63 -18.59 6.96
CA HIS A 144 30.47 -19.46 5.79
C HIS A 144 30.37 -18.68 4.47
N MET A 145 29.73 -17.50 4.46
CA MET A 145 29.65 -16.66 3.26
C MET A 145 31.02 -16.08 2.88
N GLU A 146 31.84 -15.72 3.86
CA GLU A 146 33.18 -15.18 3.63
C GLU A 146 34.13 -16.27 3.08
N GLN A 147 34.02 -17.52 3.56
CA GLN A 147 34.80 -18.66 3.05
C GLN A 147 34.47 -19.05 1.60
N ASN A 148 33.24 -18.80 1.13
CA ASN A 148 32.79 -19.16 -0.23
C ASN A 148 32.95 -18.02 -1.25
N ASN A 149 33.50 -16.87 -0.84
CA ASN A 149 33.75 -15.71 -1.72
C ASN A 149 35.23 -15.56 -2.11
N GLU A 150 36.10 -16.50 -1.72
CA GLU A 150 37.45 -16.72 -2.27
C GLU A 150 37.40 -17.75 -3.41
#